data_AF-A0A8T6UD37-F1
#
_entry.id   AF-A0A8T6UD37-F1
#
_cell.length_a   1.000
_cell.length_b   1.000
_cell.length_c   1.000
_cell.angle_alpha   90.00
_cell.angle_beta   90.00
_cell.angle_gamma   90.00
#
_symmetry.space_group_name_H-M   'P 1'
#
loop_
_entity.id
_entity.type
_entity.pdbx_description
1 polymer ?
#
loop_
_entity_poly.entity_id
_entity_poly.type
_entity_poly.pdbx_seq_one_letter_code
_entity_poly.pdbx_strand_id
1 'polypeptide(L)'
;VLLGLSIGTILLHYRRIRRTHEKYEEAKDIVKDIVISFNSQLQRLEERLGFVSRKLEFHSVKSDDVTDLTDQLKKHETRLSDITAKVNATIGLKEQLLPQIGKISERIDKLVEAQERIEQRISEPREVKIEGVIPIKRERALAQLTATELRVLEILANEEQKTAPEIRSEIGLTREHTARLMKKLYQKGYVERDEGKTPYA
;
A
#
# COMPACT_ATOMS: atom_id res chain seq x y z
N VAL A 1 -57.53 89.87 -67.40
CA VAL A 1 -56.44 90.15 -66.43
C VAL A 1 -56.32 89.07 -65.35
N LEU A 2 -57.39 88.72 -64.62
CA LEU A 2 -57.36 87.71 -63.54
C LEU A 2 -56.92 86.30 -63.96
N LEU A 3 -57.39 85.80 -65.12
CA LEU A 3 -57.01 84.47 -65.63
C LEU A 3 -55.53 84.37 -66.05
N GLY A 4 -54.95 85.46 -66.54
CA GLY A 4 -53.52 85.49 -66.87
C GLY A 4 -52.63 85.44 -65.63
N LEU A 5 -53.06 86.09 -64.55
CA LEU A 5 -52.39 86.04 -63.25
C LEU A 5 -52.45 84.64 -62.63
N SER A 6 -53.59 83.95 -62.70
CA SER A 6 -53.71 82.58 -62.18
C SER A 6 -52.89 81.56 -62.97
N ILE A 7 -52.86 81.67 -64.30
CA ILE A 7 -52.00 80.81 -65.14
C ILE A 7 -50.53 81.07 -64.82
N GLY A 8 -50.13 82.34 -64.64
CA GLY A 8 -48.78 82.72 -64.25
C GLY A 8 -48.36 82.15 -62.90
N THR A 9 -49.24 82.18 -61.89
CA THR A 9 -48.95 81.60 -60.57
C THR A 9 -48.85 80.07 -60.64
N ILE A 10 -49.72 79.40 -61.38
CA ILE A 10 -49.66 77.95 -61.61
C ILE A 10 -48.32 77.56 -62.26
N LEU A 11 -47.87 78.31 -63.27
CA LEU A 11 -46.62 78.04 -63.98
C LEU A 11 -45.38 78.28 -63.10
N LEU A 12 -45.42 79.31 -62.24
CA LEU A 12 -44.41 79.56 -61.22
C LEU A 12 -44.35 78.44 -60.18
N HIS A 13 -45.49 77.98 -59.69
CA HIS A 13 -45.57 76.87 -58.74
C HIS A 13 -45.06 75.57 -59.35
N TYR A 14 -45.43 75.27 -60.60
CA TYR A 14 -44.94 74.10 -61.32
C TYR A 14 -43.40 74.12 -61.45
N ARG A 15 -42.83 75.27 -61.85
CA ARG A 15 -41.37 75.45 -61.89
C ARG A 15 -40.71 75.27 -60.53
N ARG A 16 -41.34 75.76 -59.46
CA ARG A 16 -40.82 75.62 -58.09
C ARG A 16 -40.84 74.17 -57.62
N ILE A 17 -41.94 73.44 -57.87
CA ILE A 17 -42.12 72.03 -57.50
C ILE A 17 -41.09 71.16 -58.22
N ARG A 18 -40.85 71.40 -59.52
CA ARG A 18 -39.86 70.63 -60.28
C ARG A 18 -38.45 70.75 -59.70
N ARG A 19 -38.03 71.98 -59.35
CA ARG A 19 -36.71 72.21 -58.71
C ARG A 19 -36.59 71.57 -57.34
N THR A 20 -37.66 71.54 -56.54
CA THR A 20 -37.65 70.86 -55.24
C THR A 20 -37.64 69.35 -55.37
N HIS A 21 -38.26 68.80 -56.42
CA HIS A 21 -38.26 67.37 -56.68
C HIS A 21 -36.86 66.87 -57.10
N GLU A 22 -36.16 67.63 -57.94
CA GLU A 22 -34.76 67.32 -58.30
C GLU A 22 -33.85 67.27 -57.06
N LYS A 23 -33.93 68.29 -56.19
CA LYS A 23 -33.18 68.30 -54.91
C LYS A 23 -33.59 67.16 -53.95
N TYR A 24 -34.85 66.73 -53.99
CA TYR A 24 -35.33 65.63 -53.18
C TYR A 24 -34.77 64.29 -53.64
N GLU A 25 -34.74 64.02 -54.94
CA GLU A 25 -34.15 62.79 -55.47
C GLU A 25 -32.64 62.73 -55.21
N GLU A 26 -31.91 63.84 -55.35
CA GLU A 26 -30.49 63.91 -54.95
C GLU A 26 -30.29 63.57 -53.46
N ALA A 27 -31.09 64.18 -52.58
CA ALA A 27 -31.00 63.90 -51.14
C ALA A 27 -31.36 62.44 -50.80
N LYS A 28 -32.35 61.88 -51.50
CA LYS A 28 -32.80 60.50 -51.32
C LYS A 28 -31.75 59.49 -51.75
N ASP A 29 -31.04 59.74 -52.85
CA ASP A 29 -29.93 58.88 -53.30
C ASP A 29 -28.78 58.90 -52.28
N ILE A 30 -28.40 60.08 -51.77
CA ILE A 30 -27.38 60.18 -50.71
C ILE A 30 -27.80 59.41 -49.46
N VAL A 31 -29.05 59.55 -49.01
CA VAL A 31 -29.56 58.81 -47.84
C VAL A 31 -29.58 57.31 -48.10
N LYS A 32 -29.99 56.88 -49.30
CA LYS A 32 -29.98 55.47 -49.70
C LYS A 32 -28.56 54.90 -49.64
N ASP A 33 -27.57 55.62 -50.15
CA ASP A 33 -26.17 55.22 -50.10
C ASP A 33 -25.65 55.14 -48.65
N ILE A 34 -26.02 56.09 -47.79
CA ILE A 34 -25.69 56.05 -46.36
C ILE A 34 -26.30 54.80 -45.72
N VAL A 35 -27.58 54.52 -45.94
CA VAL A 35 -28.28 53.35 -45.39
C VAL A 35 -27.63 52.05 -45.84
N ILE A 36 -27.28 51.93 -47.13
CA ILE A 36 -26.56 50.77 -47.67
C ILE A 36 -25.19 50.62 -47.01
N SER A 37 -24.45 51.73 -46.85
CA SER A 37 -23.14 51.72 -46.20
C SER A 37 -23.22 51.30 -44.73
N PHE A 38 -24.24 51.76 -44.02
CA PHE A 38 -24.47 51.46 -42.61
C PHE A 38 -24.86 50.00 -42.42
N ASN A 39 -25.76 49.47 -43.27
CA ASN A 39 -26.10 48.06 -43.27
C ASN A 39 -24.86 47.18 -43.54
N SER A 40 -24.03 47.58 -44.49
CA SER A 40 -22.76 46.89 -44.79
C SER A 40 -21.76 46.97 -43.62
N GLN A 41 -21.71 48.09 -42.89
CA GLN A 41 -20.89 48.23 -41.69
C GLN A 41 -21.41 47.38 -40.54
N LEU A 42 -22.73 47.33 -40.31
CA LEU A 42 -23.36 46.47 -39.31
C LEU A 42 -23.04 45.00 -39.57
N GLN A 43 -23.17 44.53 -40.81
CA GLN A 43 -22.84 43.16 -41.17
C GLN A 43 -21.36 42.83 -40.89
N ARG A 44 -20.44 43.74 -41.24
CA ARG A 44 -19.02 43.58 -40.89
C ARG A 44 -18.76 43.56 -39.38
N LEU A 45 -19.52 44.34 -38.61
CA LEU A 45 -19.41 44.34 -37.14
C LEU A 45 -19.93 43.04 -36.55
N GLU A 46 -21.04 42.50 -37.07
CA GLU A 46 -21.60 41.22 -36.66
C GLU A 46 -20.61 40.07 -36.94
N GLU A 47 -19.99 40.03 -38.12
CA GLU A 47 -18.96 39.05 -38.45
C GLU A 47 -17.74 39.13 -37.52
N ARG A 48 -17.28 40.36 -37.21
CA ARG A 48 -16.17 40.59 -36.27
C ARG A 48 -16.55 40.16 -34.86
N LEU A 49 -17.75 40.48 -34.40
CA LEU A 49 -18.27 40.03 -33.10
C LEU A 49 -18.36 38.51 -33.03
N GLY A 50 -18.83 37.84 -34.08
CA GLY A 50 -18.86 36.38 -34.17
C GLY A 50 -17.46 35.75 -34.13
N PHE A 51 -16.45 36.39 -34.72
CA PHE A 51 -15.06 35.94 -34.60
C PHE A 51 -14.53 36.12 -33.16
N VAL A 52 -14.76 37.28 -32.55
CA VAL A 52 -14.33 37.56 -31.18
C VAL A 52 -15.02 36.63 -30.19
N SER A 53 -16.32 36.37 -30.36
CA SER A 53 -17.10 35.45 -29.53
C SER A 53 -16.55 34.03 -29.61
N ARG A 54 -16.30 33.48 -30.81
CA ARG A 54 -15.67 32.16 -30.96
C ARG A 54 -14.27 32.10 -30.36
N LYS A 55 -13.47 33.17 -30.52
CA LYS A 55 -12.15 33.24 -29.90
C LYS A 55 -12.25 33.29 -28.37
N LEU A 56 -13.23 34.00 -27.83
CA LEU A 56 -13.50 34.06 -26.40
C LEU A 56 -13.95 32.70 -25.86
N GLU A 57 -14.84 31.98 -26.54
CA GLU A 57 -15.24 30.61 -26.18
C GLU A 57 -14.04 29.67 -26.15
N PHE A 58 -13.19 29.70 -27.18
CA PHE A 58 -11.96 28.89 -27.21
C PHE A 58 -11.02 29.20 -26.04
N HIS A 59 -10.82 30.49 -25.72
CA HIS A 59 -10.00 30.88 -24.57
C HIS A 59 -10.66 30.54 -23.23
N SER A 60 -11.99 30.56 -23.15
CA SER A 60 -12.75 30.15 -21.96
C SER A 60 -12.57 28.66 -21.68
N VAL A 61 -12.72 27.80 -22.70
CA VAL A 61 -12.48 26.35 -22.56
C VAL A 61 -11.05 26.08 -22.10
N LYS A 62 -10.07 26.77 -22.71
CA LYS A 62 -8.67 26.65 -22.28
C LYS A 62 -8.45 27.18 -20.85
N SER A 63 -9.20 28.18 -20.42
CA SER A 63 -9.17 28.68 -19.05
C SER A 63 -9.72 27.63 -18.08
N ASP A 64 -10.80 26.94 -18.45
CA ASP A 64 -11.38 25.87 -17.65
C ASP A 64 -10.37 24.70 -17.49
N ASP A 65 -9.67 24.32 -18.56
CA ASP A 65 -8.58 23.32 -18.48
C ASP A 65 -7.47 23.75 -17.51
N VAL A 66 -7.12 25.05 -17.50
CA VAL A 66 -6.12 25.60 -16.57
C VAL A 66 -6.64 25.55 -15.12
N THR A 67 -7.94 25.78 -14.90
CA THR A 67 -8.53 25.63 -13.56
C THR A 67 -8.51 24.19 -13.07
N ASP A 68 -8.83 23.21 -13.93
CA ASP A 68 -8.77 21.79 -13.57
C ASP A 68 -7.34 21.35 -13.24
N LEU A 69 -6.36 21.76 -14.04
CA LEU A 69 -4.94 21.52 -13.75
C LEU A 69 -4.51 22.13 -12.40
N THR A 70 -5.04 23.30 -12.05
CA THR A 70 -4.77 23.95 -10.77
C THR A 70 -5.35 23.15 -9.60
N ASP A 71 -6.57 22.63 -9.75
CA ASP A 71 -7.20 21.77 -8.75
C ASP A 71 -6.49 20.43 -8.60
N GLN A 72 -6.01 19.84 -9.70
CA GLN A 72 -5.17 18.64 -9.66
C GLN A 72 -3.86 18.91 -8.92
N LEU A 73 -3.18 20.02 -9.21
CA LEU A 73 -1.95 20.41 -8.51
C LEU A 73 -2.17 20.56 -7.01
N LYS A 74 -3.26 21.20 -6.59
CA LYS A 74 -3.62 21.33 -5.17
C LYS A 74 -3.87 19.99 -4.49
N LYS A 75 -4.49 19.02 -5.19
CA LYS A 75 -4.64 17.64 -4.70
C LYS A 75 -3.28 16.94 -4.57
N HIS A 76 -2.37 17.16 -5.51
CA HIS A 76 -1.02 16.59 -5.42
C HIS A 76 -0.21 17.22 -4.29
N GLU A 77 -0.32 18.52 -4.07
CA GLU A 77 0.33 19.23 -2.96
C GLU A 77 -0.12 18.69 -1.59
N THR A 78 -1.43 18.49 -1.39
CA THR A 78 -1.94 17.90 -0.15
C THR A 78 -1.45 16.46 0.06
N ARG A 79 -1.38 15.64 -1.00
CA ARG A 79 -0.80 14.29 -0.93
C ARG A 79 0.69 14.32 -0.61
N LEU A 80 1.46 15.23 -1.20
CA LEU A 80 2.88 15.39 -0.90
C LEU A 80 3.10 15.83 0.54
N SER A 81 2.25 16.71 1.06
CA SER A 81 2.28 17.12 2.47
C SER A 81 2.03 15.93 3.40
N ASP A 82 1.03 15.09 3.12
CA ASP A 82 0.75 13.86 3.90
C ASP A 82 1.90 12.85 3.82
N ILE A 83 2.47 12.64 2.63
CA ILE A 83 3.66 11.78 2.45
C ILE A 83 4.83 12.34 3.26
N THR A 84 5.06 13.65 3.21
CA THR A 84 6.13 14.30 3.98
C THR A 84 5.93 14.10 5.48
N ALA A 85 4.69 14.24 5.97
CA ALA A 85 4.36 13.98 7.37
C ALA A 85 4.61 12.50 7.75
N LYS A 86 4.21 11.55 6.90
CA LYS A 86 4.46 10.11 7.11
C LYS A 86 5.94 9.75 7.09
N VAL A 87 6.72 10.35 6.19
CA VAL A 87 8.17 10.17 6.13
C VAL A 87 8.82 10.71 7.41
N ASN A 88 8.45 11.91 7.86
CA ASN A 88 8.96 12.47 9.11
C ASN A 88 8.59 11.61 10.33
N ALA A 89 7.36 11.09 10.39
CA ALA A 89 6.96 10.15 11.45
C ALA A 89 7.80 8.86 11.43
N THR A 90 8.10 8.33 10.24
CA THR A 90 8.95 7.14 10.08
C THR A 90 10.39 7.41 10.50
N ILE A 91 10.92 8.59 10.19
CA ILE A 91 12.24 9.03 10.66
C ILE A 91 12.26 9.12 12.18
N GLY A 92 11.24 9.74 12.80
CA GLY A 92 11.12 9.81 14.25
C GLY A 92 11.05 8.44 14.93
N LEU A 93 10.29 7.50 14.36
CA LEU A 93 10.26 6.11 14.85
C LEU A 93 11.63 5.44 14.73
N LYS A 94 12.34 5.64 13.61
CA LYS A 94 13.70 5.11 13.43
C LYS A 94 14.67 5.67 14.47
N GLU A 95 14.62 6.97 14.74
CA GLU A 95 15.45 7.62 15.77
C GLU A 95 15.17 7.08 17.18
N GLN A 96 13.94 6.69 17.48
CA GLN A 96 13.57 6.07 18.75
C GLN A 96 13.98 4.58 18.84
N LEU A 97 13.92 3.83 17.73
CA LEU A 97 14.21 2.40 17.71
C LEU A 97 15.71 2.08 17.67
N LEU A 98 16.52 2.86 16.97
CA LEU A 98 17.98 2.69 16.91
C LEU A 98 18.66 2.56 18.30
N PRO A 99 18.41 3.45 19.27
CA PRO A 99 19.01 3.33 20.60
C PRO A 99 18.45 2.15 21.40
N GLN A 100 17.19 1.74 21.15
CA GLN A 100 16.62 0.56 21.82
C GLN A 100 17.29 -0.72 21.33
N ILE A 101 17.53 -0.84 20.02
CA ILE A 101 18.28 -1.95 19.44
C ILE A 101 19.69 -2.01 20.02
N GLY A 102 20.37 -0.86 20.16
CA GLY A 102 21.68 -0.80 20.81
C GLY A 102 21.67 -1.33 22.25
N LYS A 103 20.67 -0.92 23.06
CA LYS A 103 20.50 -1.42 24.43
C LYS A 103 20.21 -2.91 24.48
N ILE A 104 19.44 -3.43 23.53
CA ILE A 104 19.15 -4.87 23.43
C ILE A 104 20.42 -5.64 23.07
N SER A 105 21.21 -5.15 22.11
CA SER A 105 22.51 -5.73 21.76
C SER A 105 23.42 -5.83 22.99
N GLU A 106 23.56 -4.74 23.74
CA GLU A 106 24.38 -4.72 24.97
C GLU A 106 23.88 -5.73 26.02
N ARG A 107 22.55 -5.92 26.13
CA ARG A 107 21.98 -6.93 27.03
C ARG A 107 22.24 -8.35 26.55
N ILE A 108 22.21 -8.58 25.23
CA ILE A 108 22.53 -9.87 24.64
C ILE A 108 24.00 -10.19 24.88
N ASP A 109 24.92 -9.24 24.66
CA ASP A 109 26.36 -9.43 24.90
C ASP A 109 26.62 -9.82 26.37
N LYS A 110 25.99 -9.11 27.32
CA LYS A 110 26.07 -9.47 28.76
C LYS A 110 25.50 -10.85 29.07
N LEU A 111 24.45 -11.27 28.35
CA LEU A 111 23.83 -12.58 28.54
C LEU A 111 24.73 -13.70 28.00
N VAL A 112 25.39 -13.47 26.87
CA VAL A 112 26.41 -14.35 26.30
C VAL A 112 27.58 -14.49 27.27
N GLU A 113 28.12 -13.37 27.78
CA GLU A 113 29.19 -13.42 28.80
C GLU A 113 28.76 -14.18 30.08
N ALA A 114 27.53 -13.97 30.53
CA ALA A 114 26.99 -14.69 31.68
C ALA A 114 26.84 -16.20 31.40
N GLN A 115 26.42 -16.57 30.19
CA GLN A 115 26.34 -17.96 29.75
C GLN A 115 27.73 -18.61 29.71
N GLU A 116 28.72 -17.94 29.12
CA GLU A 116 30.11 -18.44 29.09
C GLU A 116 30.66 -18.64 30.51
N ARG A 117 30.39 -17.73 31.44
CA ARG A 117 30.79 -17.90 32.86
C ARG A 117 30.10 -19.09 33.53
N ILE A 118 28.85 -19.36 33.19
CA ILE A 118 28.11 -20.52 33.70
C ILE A 118 28.72 -21.81 33.11
N GLU A 119 28.98 -21.84 31.80
CA GLU A 119 29.61 -22.98 31.13
C GLU A 119 31.03 -23.25 31.66
N GLN A 120 31.83 -22.22 31.94
CA GLN A 120 33.15 -22.36 32.58
C GLN A 120 33.03 -22.92 34.01
N ARG A 121 32.06 -22.45 34.80
CA ARG A 121 31.81 -22.98 36.15
C ARG A 121 31.27 -24.42 36.17
N ILE A 122 30.63 -24.85 35.09
CA ILE A 122 30.18 -26.24 34.90
C ILE A 122 31.34 -27.12 34.39
N SER A 123 32.29 -26.53 33.66
CA SER A 123 33.47 -27.23 33.11
C SER A 123 34.67 -27.30 34.08
N GLU A 124 34.73 -26.44 35.11
CA GLU A 124 35.64 -26.64 36.24
C GLU A 124 35.18 -27.87 37.04
N PRO A 125 36.01 -28.92 37.18
CA PRO A 125 35.72 -30.01 38.11
C PRO A 125 35.87 -29.44 39.51
N ARG A 126 34.75 -28.99 40.10
CA ARG A 126 34.68 -28.75 41.54
C ARG A 126 34.95 -30.08 42.22
N GLU A 127 36.15 -30.24 42.76
CA GLU A 127 36.40 -31.21 43.84
C GLU A 127 35.56 -30.78 45.04
N VAL A 128 34.28 -31.17 45.03
CA VAL A 128 33.45 -31.04 46.21
C VAL A 128 33.93 -32.11 47.18
N LYS A 129 34.77 -31.71 48.15
CA LYS A 129 34.91 -32.45 49.41
C LYS A 129 33.55 -32.43 50.11
N ILE A 130 32.70 -33.39 49.78
CA ILE A 130 31.48 -33.69 50.54
C ILE A 130 31.87 -34.72 51.59
N GLU A 131 32.37 -34.24 52.72
CA GLU A 131 32.23 -34.99 53.96
C GLU A 131 30.75 -34.98 54.33
N GLY A 132 30.14 -36.16 54.27
CA GLY A 132 28.94 -36.46 55.04
C GLY A 132 27.66 -36.68 54.25
N VAL A 133 27.36 -37.97 54.05
CA VAL A 133 26.04 -38.59 54.28
C VAL A 133 24.91 -38.26 53.27
N ILE A 134 24.71 -39.24 52.37
CA ILE A 134 23.52 -39.60 51.55
C ILE A 134 23.37 -38.91 50.18
N PRO A 135 23.65 -39.62 49.07
CA PRO A 135 23.29 -39.16 47.72
C PRO A 135 21.81 -39.44 47.44
N ILE A 136 21.02 -38.37 47.27
CA ILE A 136 19.63 -38.44 46.80
C ILE A 136 19.59 -38.19 45.28
N LYS A 137 19.44 -39.30 44.54
CA LYS A 137 18.69 -39.46 43.28
C LYS A 137 19.19 -38.76 42.00
N ARG A 138 20.42 -39.06 41.52
CA ARG A 138 20.72 -39.05 40.07
C ARG A 138 21.32 -40.34 39.51
N GLU A 139 21.69 -41.30 40.35
CA GLU A 139 22.25 -42.59 39.90
C GLU A 139 21.28 -43.78 40.01
N ARG A 140 20.05 -43.55 40.51
CA ARG A 140 19.07 -44.63 40.76
C ARG A 140 18.31 -45.13 39.52
N ALA A 141 18.60 -44.59 38.34
CA ALA A 141 17.98 -45.01 37.08
C ALA A 141 18.82 -46.07 36.33
N LEU A 142 20.15 -46.03 36.44
CA LEU A 142 21.04 -46.87 35.64
C LEU A 142 21.50 -48.16 36.34
N ALA A 143 21.34 -48.28 37.66
CA ALA A 143 21.81 -49.45 38.42
C ALA A 143 20.80 -50.61 38.55
N GLN A 144 19.60 -50.51 37.97
CA GLN A 144 18.56 -51.56 38.01
C GLN A 144 18.11 -52.04 36.63
N LEU A 145 18.91 -51.80 35.60
CA LEU A 145 18.67 -52.31 34.25
C LEU A 145 19.45 -53.61 34.12
N THR A 146 18.75 -54.71 33.82
CA THR A 146 19.41 -55.97 33.47
C THR A 146 20.19 -55.79 32.15
N ALA A 147 21.24 -56.58 31.89
CA ALA A 147 22.07 -56.43 30.69
C ALA A 147 21.25 -56.38 29.37
N THR A 148 20.12 -57.08 29.35
CA THR A 148 19.17 -57.07 28.23
C THR A 148 18.35 -55.78 28.14
N GLU A 149 17.97 -55.15 29.27
CA GLU A 149 17.27 -53.86 29.29
C GLU A 149 18.14 -52.76 28.70
N LEU A 150 19.44 -52.75 29.01
CA LEU A 150 20.40 -51.76 28.51
C LEU A 150 20.63 -51.93 27.01
N ARG A 151 20.82 -53.17 26.54
CA ARG A 151 21.01 -53.48 25.12
C ARG A 151 19.82 -53.05 24.26
N VAL A 152 18.59 -53.19 24.76
CA VAL A 152 17.38 -52.73 24.04
C VAL A 152 17.36 -51.19 23.93
N LEU A 153 17.71 -50.48 25.01
CA LEU A 153 17.74 -49.02 25.00
C LEU A 153 18.86 -48.49 24.08
N GLU A 154 20.00 -49.16 24.03
CA GLU A 154 21.09 -48.81 23.10
C GLU A 154 20.68 -48.99 21.63
N ILE A 155 19.96 -50.07 21.32
CA ILE A 155 19.41 -50.29 19.96
C ILE A 155 18.42 -49.18 19.59
N LEU A 156 17.52 -48.80 20.50
CA LEU A 156 16.53 -47.74 20.26
C LEU A 156 17.13 -46.33 20.22
N ALA A 157 18.25 -46.11 20.90
CA ALA A 157 18.98 -44.84 20.85
C ALA A 157 19.74 -44.66 19.52
N ASN A 158 20.20 -45.75 18.90
CA ASN A 158 20.93 -45.72 17.64
C ASN A 158 19.99 -45.74 16.41
N GLU A 159 18.79 -46.30 16.52
CA GLU A 159 17.83 -46.42 15.42
C GLU A 159 16.43 -45.97 15.88
N GLU A 160 15.97 -44.83 15.39
CA GLU A 160 14.90 -44.04 16.02
C GLU A 160 13.50 -44.69 16.03
N GLN A 161 13.24 -45.79 15.30
CA GLN A 161 11.92 -46.46 15.33
C GLN A 161 12.05 -47.96 14.99
N LYS A 162 11.86 -48.85 15.98
CA LYS A 162 11.74 -50.31 15.76
C LYS A 162 10.45 -50.88 16.35
N THR A 163 9.84 -51.80 15.62
CA THR A 163 8.65 -52.54 16.06
C THR A 163 9.06 -53.68 17.00
N ALA A 164 8.20 -54.06 17.94
CA ALA A 164 8.47 -55.15 18.90
C ALA A 164 9.00 -56.48 18.28
N PRO A 165 8.61 -56.92 17.06
CA PRO A 165 9.18 -58.08 16.38
C PRO A 165 10.63 -57.89 15.90
N GLU A 166 11.04 -56.66 15.58
CA GLU A 166 12.40 -56.33 15.13
C GLU A 166 13.35 -56.31 16.31
N ILE A 167 12.94 -55.69 17.43
CA ILE A 167 13.67 -55.72 18.70
C ILE A 167 13.87 -57.17 19.16
N ARG A 168 12.86 -58.03 19.01
CA ARG A 168 12.95 -59.48 19.32
C ARG A 168 14.06 -60.17 18.52
N SER A 169 14.15 -59.88 17.22
CA SER A 169 15.12 -60.52 16.34
C SER A 169 16.56 -60.14 16.74
N GLU A 170 16.74 -58.91 17.21
CA GLU A 170 18.04 -58.37 17.62
C GLU A 170 18.53 -58.88 18.99
N ILE A 171 17.61 -59.14 19.93
CA ILE A 171 17.94 -59.61 21.29
C ILE A 171 17.88 -61.13 21.46
N GLY A 172 17.40 -61.87 20.45
CA GLY A 172 17.36 -63.33 20.45
C GLY A 172 16.42 -63.98 21.48
N LEU A 173 15.45 -63.23 22.03
CA LEU A 173 14.52 -63.71 23.07
C LEU A 173 13.16 -64.14 22.50
N THR A 174 12.36 -64.81 23.35
CA THR A 174 10.99 -65.17 23.01
C THR A 174 10.10 -63.93 22.89
N ARG A 175 9.03 -64.03 22.09
CA ARG A 175 8.05 -62.95 21.88
C ARG A 175 7.47 -62.45 23.21
N GLU A 176 7.24 -63.35 24.15
CA GLU A 176 6.68 -63.02 25.45
C GLU A 176 7.67 -62.26 26.34
N HIS A 177 8.93 -62.68 26.38
CA HIS A 177 9.95 -62.02 27.20
C HIS A 177 10.23 -60.60 26.68
N THR A 178 10.27 -60.43 25.36
CA THR A 178 10.42 -59.12 24.71
C THR A 178 9.23 -58.20 25.04
N ALA A 179 7.99 -58.70 24.98
CA ALA A 179 6.80 -57.92 25.33
C ALA A 179 6.79 -57.50 26.81
N ARG A 180 7.19 -58.40 27.73
CA ARG A 180 7.32 -58.09 29.17
C ARG A 180 8.39 -57.04 29.41
N LEU A 181 9.53 -57.14 28.70
CA LEU A 181 10.63 -56.19 28.79
C LEU A 181 10.22 -54.80 28.30
N MET A 182 9.61 -54.71 27.11
CA MET A 182 9.11 -53.44 26.55
C MET A 182 8.01 -52.82 27.40
N LYS A 183 7.14 -53.62 28.04
CA LYS A 183 6.15 -53.12 29.00
C LYS A 183 6.82 -52.55 30.25
N LYS A 184 7.86 -53.20 30.76
CA LYS A 184 8.63 -52.74 31.93
C LYS A 184 9.39 -51.45 31.64
N LEU A 185 10.00 -51.33 30.46
CA LEU A 185 10.69 -50.10 30.03
C LEU A 185 9.73 -48.93 29.81
N TYR A 186 8.55 -49.19 29.26
CA TYR A 186 7.47 -48.20 29.15
C TYR A 186 7.00 -47.69 30.52
N GLN A 187 6.73 -48.60 31.47
CA GLN A 187 6.30 -48.22 32.83
C GLN A 187 7.38 -47.45 33.61
N LYS A 188 8.66 -47.71 33.32
CA LYS A 188 9.78 -46.96 33.90
C LYS A 188 10.04 -45.62 33.18
N GLY A 189 9.34 -45.34 32.08
CA GLY A 189 9.46 -44.08 31.33
C GLY A 189 10.66 -43.99 30.38
N TYR A 190 11.27 -45.12 30.02
CA TYR A 190 12.45 -45.14 29.13
C TYR A 190 12.09 -45.25 27.63
N VAL A 191 10.88 -45.68 27.31
CA VAL A 191 10.42 -45.89 25.93
C VAL A 191 8.97 -45.42 25.83
N GLU A 192 8.67 -44.58 24.84
CA GLU A 192 7.31 -44.17 24.51
C GLU A 192 6.72 -45.09 23.43
N ARG A 193 5.42 -45.37 23.52
CA ARG A 193 4.73 -46.14 22.48
C ARG A 193 4.03 -45.16 21.56
N ASP A 194 4.32 -45.27 20.27
CA ASP A 194 3.52 -44.61 19.25
C ASP A 194 2.20 -45.37 19.12
N GLU A 195 1.15 -44.86 19.77
CA GLU A 195 -0.21 -45.43 19.74
C GLU A 195 -0.85 -45.31 18.33
N GLY A 196 -0.18 -44.65 17.37
CA GLY A 196 -0.64 -44.45 15.99
C GLY A 196 -0.46 -45.64 15.03
N LYS A 197 0.27 -46.70 15.40
CA LYS A 197 0.52 -47.88 14.54
C LYS A 197 0.02 -49.20 15.13
N THR A 198 -1.26 -49.27 15.50
CA THR A 198 -2.25 -50.14 14.82
C THR A 198 -3.64 -49.96 15.45
N PRO A 199 -4.68 -49.67 14.64
CA PRO A 199 -6.07 -49.68 15.10
C PRO A 199 -6.69 -51.08 14.96
N TYR A 200 -7.42 -51.49 16.00
CA TYR A 200 -8.42 -52.56 16.11
C TYR A 200 -8.00 -54.04 16.01
N ALA A 201 -8.31 -54.77 17.09
CA ALA A 201 -9.36 -55.80 17.05
C ALA A 201 -10.38 -55.49 18.15
#